data_AF-A0A0R2L2Q9-F1
#
_entry.id   AF-A0A0R2L2Q9-F1
#
_cell.length_a   1.000
_cell.length_b   1.000
_cell.length_c   1.000
_cell.angle_alpha   90.00
_cell.angle_beta   90.00
_cell.angle_gamma   90.00
#
_symmetry.space_group_name_H-M   'P 1'
#
loop_
_entity.id
_entity.type
_entity.pdbx_description
1 polymer ?
#
loop_
_entity_poly.entity_id
_entity_poly.type
_entity_poly.pdbx_seq_one_letter_code
_entity_poly.pdbx_strand_id
1 'polypeptide(L)'
;MTRKNFKLGLVEAALILIVVLAIMGYGMIGLKLSPQVPILLAMTIVIFWAKIKGVSWDDINDGIQDGISKGIIPIVMFILIGVMISTWIAAGTIPTLMVYGFKALNARWFLPTVFLVCAAVGAAVGSCFTVVSTVGIAFFGIGVTMNFDPALIAGAIVSGGIFGDKLSPLSETNNLSAAVTDVSLFDHMKTILWSALPAALFATIIFAFLGMGHDQADLSRVSITVAALNSNFNVSFFTLIPIILIFICAFLKMGAIPTMLLNVLISTALMVVNSGRLSMKKVSDIIIKGYVAHTGNKEVDLLLSRGGIDSMMSTVALIVLTLALGGLLVHFGLVATVMEPLANKLNSPLKLVSAALAACIGVNLFVGEQFLSIILPGRAFKQTFQNRGLSAGALGRVLEDGGTVINYLVPWGVGGVFIANTLGVPTLNYLPFTFFILLCPVFSLLSAITGIGLQKDAI
;
A
#
# COMPACT_ATOMS: atom_id res chain seq x y z
N MET A 1 -26.33 20.83 -8.57
CA MET A 1 -26.18 21.12 -10.01
C MET A 1 -26.76 19.95 -10.79
N THR A 2 -27.62 20.26 -11.76
CA THR A 2 -28.39 19.30 -12.56
C THR A 2 -27.49 18.59 -13.57
N ARG A 3 -27.02 17.38 -13.21
CA ARG A 3 -26.28 16.48 -14.11
C ARG A 3 -27.08 16.23 -15.38
N LYS A 4 -26.57 16.64 -16.54
CA LYS A 4 -27.09 16.15 -17.82
C LYS A 4 -26.72 14.68 -17.94
N ASN A 5 -27.69 13.80 -17.68
CA ASN A 5 -27.58 12.37 -17.91
C ASN A 5 -27.48 12.12 -19.43
N PHE A 6 -26.27 12.15 -19.99
CA PHE A 6 -26.07 11.47 -21.26
C PHE A 6 -26.30 9.97 -21.03
N LYS A 7 -27.07 9.32 -21.92
CA LYS A 7 -27.30 7.87 -21.79
C LYS A 7 -25.98 7.15 -22.07
N LEU A 8 -25.41 6.53 -21.03
CA LEU A 8 -24.25 5.67 -21.12
C LEU A 8 -24.70 4.22 -21.23
N GLY A 9 -24.36 3.56 -22.35
CA GLY A 9 -24.66 2.15 -22.54
C GLY A 9 -23.61 1.25 -21.87
N LEU A 10 -24.00 0.03 -21.47
CA LEU A 10 -23.07 -0.96 -20.90
C LEU A 10 -21.91 -1.28 -21.84
N VAL A 11 -22.19 -1.47 -23.13
CA VAL A 11 -21.17 -1.79 -24.15
C VAL A 11 -20.19 -0.63 -24.32
N GLU A 12 -20.70 0.61 -24.33
CA GLU A 12 -19.88 1.81 -24.45
C GLU A 12 -18.95 1.97 -23.23
N ALA A 13 -19.50 1.84 -22.02
CA ALA A 13 -18.72 1.91 -20.78
C ALA A 13 -17.63 0.83 -20.72
N ALA A 14 -17.98 -0.41 -21.07
CA ALA A 14 -17.05 -1.52 -21.10
C ALA A 14 -15.92 -1.29 -22.13
N LEU A 15 -16.25 -0.79 -23.32
CA LEU A 15 -15.26 -0.51 -24.37
C LEU A 15 -14.24 0.54 -23.91
N ILE A 16 -14.69 1.63 -23.30
CA ILE A 16 -13.80 2.69 -22.80
C ILE A 16 -12.87 2.15 -21.71
N LEU A 17 -13.40 1.38 -20.76
CA LEU A 17 -12.60 0.75 -19.71
C LEU A 17 -11.57 -0.23 -20.30
N ILE A 18 -11.94 -1.03 -21.30
CA ILE A 18 -11.01 -1.92 -22.01
C ILE A 18 -9.92 -1.12 -22.71
N VAL A 19 -10.26 -0.01 -23.38
CA VAL A 19 -9.27 0.86 -24.04
C VAL A 19 -8.30 1.46 -23.02
N VAL A 20 -8.79 1.93 -21.87
CA VAL A 20 -7.95 2.42 -20.77
C VAL A 20 -6.98 1.33 -20.30
N LEU A 21 -7.44 0.11 -20.04
CA LEU A 21 -6.55 -1.00 -19.67
C LEU A 21 -5.58 -1.38 -20.78
N ALA A 22 -6.00 -1.37 -22.03
CA ALA A 22 -5.13 -1.69 -23.15
C ALA A 22 -3.98 -0.68 -23.24
N ILE A 23 -4.28 0.62 -23.10
CA ILE A 23 -3.28 1.68 -23.08
C ILE A 23 -2.31 1.48 -21.91
N MET A 24 -2.83 1.27 -20.70
CA MET A 24 -1.99 1.12 -19.50
C MET A 24 -1.15 -0.17 -19.55
N GLY A 25 -1.77 -1.30 -19.88
CA GLY A 25 -1.13 -2.60 -19.99
C GLY A 25 -0.08 -2.64 -21.09
N TYR A 26 -0.41 -2.23 -22.32
CA TYR A 26 0.54 -2.19 -23.42
C TYR A 26 1.66 -1.17 -23.17
N GLY A 27 1.33 0.03 -22.70
CA GLY A 27 2.29 1.10 -22.44
C GLY A 27 3.34 0.71 -21.41
N MET A 28 2.94 0.07 -20.32
CA MET A 28 3.91 -0.32 -19.29
C MET A 28 4.53 -1.71 -19.50
N ILE A 29 3.76 -2.72 -19.90
CA ILE A 29 4.28 -4.09 -20.00
C ILE A 29 4.96 -4.30 -21.35
N GLY A 30 4.30 -3.88 -22.43
CA GLY A 30 4.82 -4.00 -23.80
C GLY A 30 5.96 -3.02 -24.07
N LEU A 31 5.73 -1.73 -23.79
CA LEU A 31 6.67 -0.65 -24.11
C LEU A 31 7.58 -0.25 -22.94
N LYS A 32 7.36 -0.76 -21.71
CA LYS A 32 8.16 -0.43 -20.52
C LYS A 32 8.22 1.07 -20.21
N LEU A 33 7.16 1.82 -20.57
CA LEU A 33 7.04 3.23 -20.25
C LEU A 33 6.79 3.44 -18.76
N SER A 34 7.24 4.59 -18.24
CA SER A 34 6.86 5.04 -16.91
C SER A 34 5.34 5.22 -16.83
N PRO A 35 4.66 4.80 -15.74
CA PRO A 35 3.20 4.76 -15.65
C PRO A 35 2.48 6.09 -15.92
N GLN A 36 3.14 7.22 -15.68
CA GLN A 36 2.59 8.56 -15.92
C GLN A 36 2.17 8.78 -17.38
N VAL A 37 2.96 8.25 -18.33
CA VAL A 37 2.72 8.48 -19.78
C VAL A 37 1.47 7.74 -20.27
N PRO A 38 1.31 6.42 -20.04
CA PRO A 38 0.08 5.72 -20.40
C PRO A 38 -1.17 6.29 -19.71
N ILE A 39 -1.06 6.76 -18.47
CA ILE A 39 -2.20 7.36 -17.75
C ILE A 39 -2.63 8.67 -18.39
N LEU A 40 -1.69 9.56 -18.73
CA LEU A 40 -2.00 10.79 -19.45
C LEU A 40 -2.69 10.52 -20.79
N LEU A 41 -2.26 9.49 -21.51
CA LEU A 41 -2.90 9.07 -22.75
C LEU A 41 -4.31 8.53 -22.49
N ALA A 42 -4.49 7.68 -21.50
CA ALA A 42 -5.80 7.16 -21.11
C ALA A 42 -6.76 8.28 -20.68
N MET A 43 -6.30 9.23 -19.87
CA MET A 43 -7.06 10.43 -19.49
C MET A 43 -7.48 11.23 -20.72
N THR A 44 -6.57 11.44 -21.66
CA THR A 44 -6.84 12.16 -22.91
C THR A 44 -7.97 11.48 -23.70
N ILE A 45 -7.93 10.15 -23.84
CA ILE A 45 -8.98 9.38 -24.52
C ILE A 45 -10.33 9.50 -23.79
N VAL A 46 -10.34 9.41 -22.46
CA VAL A 46 -11.57 9.54 -21.66
C VAL A 46 -12.16 10.95 -21.79
N ILE A 47 -11.33 12.00 -21.72
CA ILE A 47 -11.75 13.39 -21.89
C ILE A 47 -12.29 13.62 -23.30
N PHE A 48 -11.60 13.13 -24.32
CA PHE A 48 -12.04 13.27 -25.72
C PHE A 48 -13.37 12.58 -25.96
N TRP A 49 -13.54 11.35 -25.45
CA TRP A 49 -14.82 10.66 -25.48
C TRP A 49 -15.92 11.46 -24.76
N ALA A 50 -15.66 11.97 -23.56
CA ALA A 50 -16.63 12.79 -22.82
C ALA A 50 -17.04 14.05 -23.60
N LYS A 51 -16.09 14.70 -24.29
CA LYS A 51 -16.38 15.84 -25.16
C LYS A 51 -17.27 15.47 -26.35
N ILE A 52 -17.05 14.32 -26.99
CA ILE A 52 -17.93 13.81 -28.06
C ILE A 52 -19.35 13.59 -27.54
N LYS A 53 -19.50 13.15 -26.29
CA LYS A 53 -20.81 12.97 -25.62
C LYS A 53 -21.46 14.28 -25.16
N GLY A 54 -20.82 15.43 -25.44
CA GLY A 54 -21.35 16.75 -25.12
C GLY A 54 -21.16 17.17 -23.66
N VAL A 55 -20.25 16.52 -22.93
CA VAL A 55 -19.90 16.89 -21.55
C VAL A 55 -19.21 18.26 -21.54
N SER A 56 -19.58 19.12 -20.60
CA SER A 56 -19.00 20.46 -20.47
C SER A 56 -17.56 20.38 -19.95
N TRP A 57 -16.77 21.44 -20.14
CA TRP A 57 -15.42 21.48 -19.56
C TRP A 57 -15.46 21.58 -18.02
N ASP A 58 -16.47 22.24 -17.48
CA ASP A 58 -16.67 22.34 -16.03
C ASP A 58 -16.93 20.95 -15.42
N ASP A 59 -17.81 20.15 -16.01
CA ASP A 59 -18.05 18.77 -15.55
C ASP A 59 -16.79 17.88 -15.63
N ILE A 60 -15.93 18.07 -16.65
CA ILE A 60 -14.64 17.36 -16.75
C ILE A 60 -13.70 17.78 -15.62
N ASN A 61 -13.61 19.09 -15.35
CA ASN A 61 -12.78 19.62 -14.27
C ASN A 61 -13.27 19.16 -12.90
N ASP A 62 -14.59 19.14 -12.69
CA ASP A 62 -15.21 18.59 -11.48
C ASP A 62 -14.84 17.12 -11.29
N GLY A 63 -14.87 16.31 -12.34
CA GLY A 63 -14.43 14.91 -12.29
C GLY A 63 -12.96 14.75 -11.88
N ILE A 64 -12.07 15.61 -12.40
CA ILE A 64 -10.65 15.63 -12.02
C ILE A 64 -10.48 16.05 -10.55
N GLN A 65 -11.16 17.11 -10.13
CA GLN A 65 -11.09 17.66 -8.77
C GLN A 65 -11.64 16.68 -7.73
N ASP A 66 -12.77 16.04 -8.02
CA ASP A 66 -13.38 14.98 -7.21
C ASP A 66 -12.44 13.76 -7.05
N GLY A 67 -11.66 13.46 -8.08
CA GLY A 67 -10.63 12.42 -8.04
C GLY A 67 -9.48 12.80 -7.12
N ILE A 68 -8.82 13.93 -7.41
CA ILE A 68 -7.62 14.38 -6.70
C ILE A 68 -7.91 14.65 -5.22
N SER A 69 -9.05 15.25 -4.89
CA SER A 69 -9.43 15.59 -3.51
C SER A 69 -9.45 14.37 -2.57
N LYS A 70 -9.81 13.19 -3.09
CA LYS A 70 -9.82 11.93 -2.33
C LYS A 70 -8.44 11.43 -1.94
N GLY A 71 -7.39 11.86 -2.65
CA GLY A 71 -6.02 11.43 -2.39
C GLY A 71 -5.10 12.51 -1.83
N ILE A 72 -5.62 13.65 -1.38
CA ILE A 72 -4.82 14.71 -0.74
C ILE A 72 -4.02 14.16 0.44
N ILE A 73 -4.64 13.33 1.28
CA ILE A 73 -4.00 12.74 2.45
C ILE A 73 -2.83 11.83 2.05
N PRO A 74 -3.01 10.83 1.15
CA PRO A 74 -1.91 10.07 0.57
C PRO A 74 -0.78 10.93 -0.03
N ILE A 75 -1.10 11.98 -0.79
CA ILE A 75 -0.09 12.86 -1.39
C ILE A 75 0.81 13.49 -0.31
N VAL A 76 0.20 14.04 0.75
CA VAL A 76 0.96 14.64 1.87
C VAL A 76 1.75 13.58 2.62
N MET A 77 1.17 12.41 2.87
CA MET A 77 1.87 11.32 3.54
C MET A 77 3.14 10.90 2.81
N PHE A 78 3.11 10.80 1.48
CA PHE A 78 4.27 10.36 0.70
C PHE A 78 5.42 11.36 0.77
N ILE A 79 5.11 12.66 0.70
CA ILE A 79 6.10 13.72 0.91
C ILE A 79 6.75 13.57 2.29
N LEU A 80 5.93 13.40 3.34
CA LEU A 80 6.42 13.23 4.72
C LEU A 80 7.22 11.94 4.90
N ILE A 81 6.85 10.85 4.23
CA ILE A 81 7.61 9.59 4.24
C ILE A 81 9.01 9.82 3.67
N GLY A 82 9.14 10.51 2.54
CA GLY A 82 10.45 10.85 1.98
C GLY A 82 11.32 11.57 3.01
N VAL A 83 10.78 12.61 3.64
CA VAL A 83 11.47 13.38 4.69
C VAL A 83 11.80 12.52 5.92
N MET A 84 10.88 11.66 6.34
CA MET A 84 11.08 10.77 7.49
C MET A 84 12.21 9.79 7.22
N ILE A 85 12.26 9.16 6.04
CA ILE A 85 13.32 8.23 5.65
C ILE A 85 14.68 8.92 5.70
N SER A 86 14.83 10.09 5.06
CA SER A 86 16.13 10.78 5.02
C SER A 86 16.58 11.25 6.40
N THR A 87 15.66 11.77 7.21
CA THR A 87 15.98 12.20 8.59
C THR A 87 16.28 11.04 9.53
N TRP A 88 15.63 9.87 9.37
CA TRP A 88 15.92 8.67 10.16
C TRP A 88 17.29 8.07 9.86
N ILE A 89 17.68 8.04 8.58
CA ILE A 89 19.01 7.57 8.20
C ILE A 89 20.06 8.53 8.77
N ALA A 90 19.87 9.83 8.56
CA ALA A 90 20.78 10.85 9.04
C ALA A 90 20.88 10.92 10.58
N ALA A 91 19.78 10.65 11.29
CA ALA A 91 19.76 10.57 12.75
C ALA A 91 20.43 9.31 13.32
N GLY A 92 20.64 8.27 12.50
CA GLY A 92 21.16 6.97 12.91
C GLY A 92 20.08 5.95 13.30
N THR A 93 18.79 6.27 13.15
CA THR A 93 17.68 5.38 13.52
C THR A 93 17.65 4.10 12.68
N ILE A 94 17.69 4.21 11.34
CA ILE A 94 17.75 3.04 10.44
C ILE A 94 19.07 2.26 10.63
N PRO A 95 20.25 2.90 10.66
CA PRO A 95 21.52 2.24 11.01
C PRO A 95 21.45 1.43 12.31
N THR A 96 20.88 1.99 13.38
CA THR A 96 20.75 1.29 14.66
C THR A 96 19.83 0.09 14.57
N LEU A 97 18.68 0.21 13.89
CA LEU A 97 17.81 -0.92 13.61
C LEU A 97 18.53 -2.05 12.87
N MET A 98 19.36 -1.69 11.88
CA MET A 98 20.15 -2.67 11.13
C MET A 98 21.16 -3.39 12.05
N VAL A 99 21.97 -2.64 12.81
CA VAL A 99 22.98 -3.24 13.70
C VAL A 99 22.35 -4.13 14.76
N TYR A 100 21.25 -3.72 15.37
CA TYR A 100 20.57 -4.55 16.38
C TYR A 100 19.82 -5.72 15.73
N GLY A 101 19.23 -5.52 14.56
CA GLY A 101 18.60 -6.58 13.77
C GLY A 101 19.57 -7.69 13.39
N PHE A 102 20.77 -7.36 12.89
CA PHE A 102 21.79 -8.36 12.57
C PHE A 102 22.23 -9.20 13.78
N LYS A 103 22.19 -8.64 15.00
CA LYS A 103 22.52 -9.37 16.23
C LYS A 103 21.39 -10.28 16.72
N ALA A 104 20.14 -9.89 16.48
CA ALA A 104 18.96 -10.57 17.00
C ALA A 104 18.39 -11.64 16.04
N LEU A 105 18.66 -11.51 14.74
CA LEU A 105 18.01 -12.32 13.71
C LEU A 105 18.87 -13.50 13.28
N ASN A 106 18.26 -14.69 13.25
CA ASN A 106 18.83 -15.86 12.59
C ASN A 106 18.37 -15.89 11.13
N ALA A 107 19.28 -16.14 10.19
CA ALA A 107 18.99 -16.23 8.75
C ALA A 107 17.82 -17.15 8.41
N ARG A 108 17.78 -18.34 9.02
CA ARG A 108 16.72 -19.32 8.81
C ARG A 108 15.33 -18.79 9.15
N TRP A 109 15.25 -17.93 10.17
CA TRP A 109 14.01 -17.34 10.67
C TRP A 109 13.80 -15.91 10.20
N PHE A 110 14.64 -15.40 9.30
CA PHE A 110 14.61 -14.01 8.89
C PHE A 110 13.26 -13.62 8.26
N LEU A 111 12.87 -14.27 7.17
CA LEU A 111 11.61 -13.95 6.45
C LEU A 111 10.34 -14.04 7.30
N PRO A 112 10.09 -15.12 8.07
CA PRO A 112 8.91 -15.16 8.94
C PRO A 112 9.00 -14.12 10.06
N THR A 113 10.19 -13.79 10.56
CA THR A 113 10.34 -12.71 11.56
C THR A 113 10.02 -11.35 10.95
N VAL A 114 10.48 -11.06 9.73
CA VAL A 114 10.14 -9.83 9.01
C VAL A 114 8.63 -9.71 8.86
N PHE A 115 7.96 -10.77 8.39
CA PHE A 115 6.50 -10.78 8.28
C PHE A 115 5.81 -10.49 9.62
N LEU A 116 6.18 -11.19 10.69
CA LEU A 116 5.53 -11.06 12.00
C LEU A 116 5.79 -9.72 12.68
N VAL A 117 7.00 -9.16 12.55
CA VAL A 117 7.32 -7.85 13.11
C VAL A 117 6.61 -6.75 12.32
N CYS A 118 6.64 -6.81 10.98
CA CYS A 118 5.88 -5.88 10.15
C CYS A 118 4.37 -5.96 10.43
N ALA A 119 3.85 -7.15 10.71
CA ALA A 119 2.48 -7.38 11.17
C ALA A 119 2.18 -6.70 12.50
N ALA A 120 3.03 -6.89 13.51
CA ALA A 120 2.84 -6.28 14.82
C ALA A 120 2.87 -4.75 14.74
N VAL A 121 3.83 -4.19 13.98
CA VAL A 121 3.93 -2.74 13.76
C VAL A 121 2.73 -2.23 12.97
N GLY A 122 2.31 -2.94 11.92
CA GLY A 122 1.13 -2.59 11.13
C GLY A 122 -0.15 -2.58 11.95
N ALA A 123 -0.33 -3.55 12.85
CA ALA A 123 -1.49 -3.62 13.74
C ALA A 123 -1.52 -2.46 14.74
N ALA A 124 -0.34 -2.09 15.26
CA ALA A 124 -0.22 -0.94 16.15
C ALA A 124 -0.53 0.37 15.43
N VAL A 125 0.07 0.60 14.26
CA VAL A 125 0.03 1.90 13.56
C VAL A 125 -1.20 2.08 12.68
N GLY A 126 -1.73 1.00 12.10
CA GLY A 126 -2.83 1.04 11.13
C GLY A 126 -2.42 1.62 9.78
N SER A 127 -1.18 1.38 9.34
CA SER A 127 -0.73 1.81 8.01
C SER A 127 0.44 0.98 7.50
N CYS A 128 0.24 0.26 6.40
CA CYS A 128 1.33 -0.44 5.71
C CYS A 128 2.39 0.53 5.17
N PHE A 129 2.00 1.75 4.76
CA PHE A 129 2.94 2.77 4.28
C PHE A 129 3.98 3.15 5.35
N THR A 130 3.52 3.33 6.59
CA THR A 130 4.42 3.60 7.71
C THR A 130 5.30 2.40 8.02
N VAL A 131 4.78 1.17 7.99
CA VAL A 131 5.58 -0.04 8.24
C VAL A 131 6.72 -0.17 7.25
N VAL A 132 6.42 -0.06 5.95
CA VAL A 132 7.40 -0.23 4.87
C VAL A 132 8.48 0.84 4.93
N SER A 133 8.11 2.10 5.22
CA SER A 133 9.05 3.23 5.28
C SER A 133 9.90 3.30 6.55
N THR A 134 9.60 2.50 7.57
CA THR A 134 10.31 2.52 8.86
C THR A 134 11.10 1.24 9.06
N VAL A 135 10.53 0.26 9.77
CA VAL A 135 11.13 -1.05 10.01
C VAL A 135 11.33 -1.85 8.72
N GLY A 136 10.49 -1.63 7.71
CA GLY A 136 10.60 -2.27 6.40
C GLY A 136 11.92 -1.97 5.70
N ILE A 137 12.36 -0.70 5.66
CA ILE A 137 13.67 -0.32 5.06
C ILE A 137 14.83 -0.99 5.81
N ALA A 138 14.77 -1.03 7.14
CA ALA A 138 15.79 -1.70 7.93
C ALA A 138 15.85 -3.21 7.63
N PHE A 139 14.71 -3.89 7.60
CA PHE A 139 14.65 -5.31 7.22
C PHE A 139 15.09 -5.54 5.77
N PHE A 140 14.74 -4.65 4.85
CA PHE A 140 15.19 -4.72 3.47
C PHE A 140 16.73 -4.66 3.39
N GLY A 141 17.35 -3.71 4.07
CA GLY A 141 18.81 -3.60 4.13
C GLY A 141 19.48 -4.82 4.77
N ILE A 142 18.91 -5.34 5.88
CA ILE A 142 19.39 -6.56 6.53
C ILE A 142 19.34 -7.75 5.56
N GLY A 143 18.20 -7.97 4.92
CA GLY A 143 18.00 -9.12 4.04
C GLY A 143 18.90 -9.09 2.80
N VAL A 144 19.08 -7.92 2.18
CA VAL A 144 20.00 -7.74 1.04
C VAL A 144 21.44 -8.03 1.44
N THR A 145 21.85 -7.57 2.62
CA THR A 145 23.20 -7.85 3.18
C THR A 145 23.39 -9.34 3.46
N MET A 146 22.33 -10.02 3.93
CA MET A 146 22.29 -11.47 4.15
C MET A 146 22.10 -12.27 2.86
N ASN A 147 22.09 -11.60 1.70
CA ASN A 147 21.96 -12.19 0.37
C ASN A 147 20.60 -12.85 0.07
N PHE A 148 19.52 -12.40 0.70
CA PHE A 148 18.17 -12.78 0.30
C PHE A 148 17.74 -12.04 -0.97
N ASP A 149 16.87 -12.67 -1.77
CA ASP A 149 16.24 -12.05 -2.93
C ASP A 149 15.46 -10.78 -2.50
N PRO A 150 15.77 -9.59 -3.06
CA PRO A 150 15.06 -8.33 -2.77
C PRO A 150 13.54 -8.42 -2.91
N ALA A 151 13.04 -9.17 -3.90
CA ALA A 151 11.62 -9.36 -4.14
C ALA A 151 10.95 -10.20 -3.06
N LEU A 152 11.64 -11.21 -2.54
CA LEU A 152 11.16 -12.04 -1.44
C LEU A 152 11.10 -11.25 -0.13
N ILE A 153 12.12 -10.43 0.15
CA ILE A 153 12.14 -9.56 1.34
C ILE A 153 11.00 -8.54 1.26
N ALA A 154 10.82 -7.88 0.11
CA ALA A 154 9.71 -6.97 -0.13
C ALA A 154 8.36 -7.67 0.06
N GLY A 155 8.19 -8.88 -0.48
CA GLY A 155 6.99 -9.69 -0.29
C GLY A 155 6.66 -9.95 1.19
N ALA A 156 7.65 -10.25 2.02
CA ALA A 156 7.49 -10.45 3.46
C ALA A 156 7.11 -9.17 4.20
N ILE A 157 7.79 -8.06 3.93
CA ILE A 157 7.52 -6.74 4.54
C ILE A 157 6.08 -6.31 4.22
N VAL A 158 5.69 -6.35 2.95
CA VAL A 158 4.38 -5.89 2.49
C VAL A 158 3.27 -6.80 3.02
N SER A 159 3.47 -8.12 2.97
CA SER A 159 2.52 -9.08 3.54
C SER A 159 2.26 -8.83 5.02
N GLY A 160 3.33 -8.62 5.80
CA GLY A 160 3.23 -8.34 7.23
C GLY A 160 2.55 -7.00 7.48
N GLY A 161 3.03 -5.94 6.82
CA GLY A 161 2.49 -4.59 6.98
C GLY A 161 0.99 -4.52 6.71
N ILE A 162 0.51 -5.13 5.62
CA ILE A 162 -0.91 -5.14 5.27
C ILE A 162 -1.73 -6.03 6.21
N PHE A 163 -1.22 -7.19 6.63
CA PHE A 163 -1.92 -8.01 7.62
C PHE A 163 -2.12 -7.23 8.93
N GLY A 164 -1.09 -6.52 9.39
CA GLY A 164 -1.20 -5.65 10.54
C GLY A 164 -2.20 -4.51 10.33
N ASP A 165 -2.03 -3.73 9.27
CA ASP A 165 -2.89 -2.61 8.89
C ASP A 165 -4.37 -3.01 8.89
N LYS A 166 -4.69 -4.11 8.19
CA LYS A 166 -6.03 -4.67 8.08
C LYS A 166 -6.66 -5.07 9.42
N LEU A 167 -5.85 -5.44 10.42
CA LEU A 167 -6.32 -5.79 11.76
C LEU A 167 -6.22 -4.63 12.76
N SER A 168 -5.90 -3.42 12.30
CA SER A 168 -5.80 -2.25 13.16
C SER A 168 -7.12 -1.48 13.22
N PRO A 169 -7.58 -1.06 14.41
CA PRO A 169 -8.71 -0.13 14.54
C PRO A 169 -8.37 1.28 14.06
N LEU A 170 -7.08 1.61 13.85
CA LEU A 170 -6.62 2.89 13.36
C LEU A 170 -6.55 2.96 11.83
N SER A 171 -6.70 1.82 11.15
CA SER A 171 -6.59 1.73 9.70
C SER A 171 -7.74 2.45 8.99
N GLU A 172 -7.39 3.34 8.08
CA GLU A 172 -8.37 4.13 7.31
C GLU A 172 -9.21 3.23 6.39
N THR A 173 -8.61 2.21 5.77
CA THR A 173 -9.33 1.30 4.88
C THR A 173 -10.28 0.39 5.65
N ASN A 174 -9.85 -0.12 6.80
CA ASN A 174 -10.70 -0.91 7.69
C ASN A 174 -11.91 -0.11 8.20
N ASN A 175 -11.67 1.13 8.66
CA ASN A 175 -12.75 2.06 9.05
C ASN A 175 -13.68 2.38 7.87
N LEU A 176 -13.12 2.60 6.67
CA LEU A 176 -13.92 2.89 5.48
C LEU A 176 -14.77 1.68 5.06
N SER A 177 -14.23 0.47 5.09
CA SER A 177 -14.97 -0.76 4.74
C SER A 177 -16.14 -1.00 5.69
N ALA A 178 -15.91 -0.84 7.01
CA ALA A 178 -16.96 -0.89 8.02
C ALA A 178 -18.05 0.17 7.76
N ALA A 179 -17.64 1.42 7.49
CA ALA A 179 -18.57 2.52 7.22
C ALA A 179 -19.38 2.32 5.93
N VAL A 180 -18.76 1.85 4.84
CA VAL A 180 -19.45 1.61 3.56
C VAL A 180 -20.49 0.50 3.69
N THR A 181 -20.24 -0.47 4.56
CA THR A 181 -21.13 -1.62 4.78
C THR A 181 -22.14 -1.42 5.92
N ASP A 182 -22.10 -0.30 6.64
CA ASP A 182 -22.91 -0.04 7.85
C ASP A 182 -22.72 -1.08 8.96
N VAL A 183 -21.48 -1.55 9.17
CA VAL A 183 -21.14 -2.49 10.26
C VAL A 183 -20.28 -1.77 11.30
N SER A 184 -20.44 -2.15 12.57
CA SER A 184 -19.53 -1.66 13.61
C SER A 184 -18.09 -2.08 13.31
N LEU A 185 -17.12 -1.21 13.57
CA LEU A 185 -15.71 -1.50 13.26
C LEU A 185 -15.24 -2.82 13.89
N PHE A 186 -15.55 -3.05 15.16
CA PHE A 186 -15.12 -4.26 15.87
C PHE A 186 -15.79 -5.53 15.35
N ASP A 187 -17.05 -5.46 14.90
CA ASP A 187 -17.70 -6.62 14.30
C ASP A 187 -17.17 -6.89 12.89
N HIS A 188 -16.91 -5.84 12.11
CA HIS A 188 -16.22 -5.95 10.84
C HIS A 188 -14.83 -6.61 11.00
N MET A 189 -14.06 -6.18 12.01
CA MET A 189 -12.76 -6.76 12.35
C MET A 189 -12.86 -8.24 12.72
N LYS A 190 -13.90 -8.68 13.42
CA LYS A 190 -14.11 -10.12 13.68
C LYS A 190 -14.37 -10.89 12.40
N THR A 191 -15.13 -10.30 11.46
CA THR A 191 -15.46 -10.96 10.20
C THR A 191 -14.23 -11.14 9.32
N ILE A 192 -13.35 -10.15 9.22
CA ILE A 192 -12.12 -10.24 8.41
C ILE A 192 -11.11 -11.27 8.94
N LEU A 193 -11.12 -11.60 10.24
CA LEU A 193 -10.21 -12.61 10.80
C LEU A 193 -10.36 -13.98 10.14
N TRP A 194 -11.55 -14.28 9.60
CA TRP A 194 -11.80 -15.54 8.90
C TRP A 194 -10.90 -15.73 7.66
N SER A 195 -10.65 -14.68 6.89
CA SER A 195 -9.72 -14.76 5.75
C SER A 195 -8.29 -14.40 6.16
N ALA A 196 -8.13 -13.43 7.05
CA ALA A 196 -6.83 -12.90 7.42
C ALA A 196 -5.97 -13.89 8.23
N LEU A 197 -6.52 -14.57 9.24
CA LEU A 197 -5.73 -15.49 10.08
C LEU A 197 -5.23 -16.72 9.31
N PRO A 198 -6.07 -17.42 8.51
CA PRO A 198 -5.57 -18.50 7.67
C PRO A 198 -4.53 -18.01 6.66
N ALA A 199 -4.77 -16.89 5.97
CA ALA A 199 -3.80 -16.32 5.03
C ALA A 199 -2.45 -16.01 5.69
N ALA A 200 -2.47 -15.43 6.90
CA ALA A 200 -1.26 -15.12 7.65
C ALA A 200 -0.52 -16.38 8.13
N LEU A 201 -1.26 -17.42 8.56
CA LEU A 201 -0.68 -18.70 8.94
C LEU A 201 0.05 -19.35 7.76
N PHE A 202 -0.62 -19.46 6.61
CA PHE A 202 -0.01 -20.01 5.39
C PHE A 202 1.16 -19.16 4.91
N ALA A 203 1.04 -17.83 4.91
CA ALA A 203 2.15 -16.93 4.56
C ALA A 203 3.36 -17.15 5.49
N THR A 204 3.14 -17.26 6.80
CA THR A 204 4.22 -17.54 7.78
C THR A 204 4.90 -18.87 7.48
N ILE A 205 4.13 -19.91 7.19
CA ILE A 205 4.66 -21.23 6.86
C ILE A 205 5.49 -21.17 5.56
N ILE A 206 4.99 -20.51 4.52
CA ILE A 206 5.69 -20.36 3.24
C ILE A 206 7.00 -19.58 3.44
N PHE A 207 6.96 -18.44 4.15
CA PHE A 207 8.18 -17.68 4.46
C PHE A 207 9.18 -18.47 5.30
N ALA A 208 8.71 -19.28 6.25
CA ALA A 208 9.58 -20.17 7.02
C ALA A 208 10.26 -21.20 6.10
N PHE A 209 9.52 -21.87 5.21
CA PHE A 209 10.11 -22.83 4.26
C PHE A 209 11.13 -22.18 3.33
N LEU A 210 10.83 -20.99 2.77
CA LEU A 210 11.75 -20.25 1.92
C LEU A 210 12.99 -19.74 2.68
N GLY A 211 12.87 -19.51 3.99
CA GLY A 211 13.99 -19.16 4.87
C GLY A 211 14.93 -20.32 5.17
N MET A 212 14.45 -21.57 5.20
CA MET A 212 15.26 -22.75 5.54
C MET A 212 16.33 -23.09 4.49
N GLY A 213 16.21 -22.61 3.25
CA GLY A 213 17.24 -22.80 2.21
C GLY A 213 18.46 -21.88 2.33
N HIS A 214 18.44 -20.91 3.25
CA HIS A 214 19.49 -19.89 3.43
C HIS A 214 20.40 -20.20 4.62
N ASP A 215 20.92 -21.42 4.71
CA ASP A 215 21.80 -21.88 5.80
C ASP A 215 23.20 -21.21 5.79
N GLN A 216 23.54 -20.45 4.73
CA GLN A 216 24.77 -19.68 4.62
C GLN A 216 24.49 -18.19 4.38
N ALA A 217 23.86 -17.51 5.34
CA ALA A 217 23.93 -16.05 5.34
C ALA A 217 25.41 -15.63 5.33
N ASP A 218 25.73 -14.65 4.49
CA ASP A 218 27.10 -14.17 4.35
C ASP A 218 27.50 -13.34 5.59
N LEU A 219 27.93 -14.05 6.63
CA LEU A 219 28.35 -13.46 7.90
C LEU A 219 29.52 -12.47 7.71
N SER A 220 30.33 -12.66 6.65
CA SER A 220 31.40 -11.75 6.30
C SER A 220 30.85 -10.40 5.84
N ARG A 221 29.87 -10.38 4.92
CA ARG A 221 29.18 -9.15 4.48
C ARG A 221 28.43 -8.47 5.62
N VAL A 222 27.79 -9.25 6.49
CA VAL A 222 27.15 -8.71 7.70
C VAL A 222 28.17 -8.00 8.59
N SER A 223 29.31 -8.64 8.88
CA SER A 223 30.35 -8.04 9.73
C SER A 223 30.93 -6.76 9.15
N ILE A 224 31.19 -6.73 7.83
CA ILE A 224 31.67 -5.54 7.11
C ILE A 224 30.64 -4.41 7.17
N THR A 225 29.36 -4.73 6.96
CA THR A 225 28.27 -3.77 7.01
C THR A 225 28.11 -3.19 8.42
N VAL A 226 28.07 -4.05 9.44
CA VAL A 226 27.99 -3.62 10.84
C VAL A 226 29.18 -2.74 11.23
N ALA A 227 30.40 -3.07 10.77
CA ALA A 227 31.57 -2.23 11.01
C ALA A 227 31.41 -0.84 10.36
N ALA A 228 31.00 -0.79 9.09
CA ALA A 228 30.77 0.47 8.38
C ALA A 228 29.66 1.33 9.02
N LEU A 229 28.60 0.71 9.55
CA LEU A 229 27.53 1.42 10.25
C LEU A 229 28.03 2.00 11.58
N ASN A 230 28.75 1.22 12.38
CA ASN A 230 29.27 1.70 13.66
C ASN A 230 30.36 2.78 13.50
N SER A 231 31.11 2.79 12.39
CA SER A 231 32.14 3.79 12.14
C SER A 231 31.61 5.12 11.61
N ASN A 232 30.45 5.11 10.94
CA ASN A 232 29.91 6.29 10.25
C ASN A 232 28.64 6.87 10.89
N PHE A 233 27.94 6.11 11.74
CA PHE A 233 26.71 6.53 12.39
C PHE A 233 26.81 6.39 13.91
N ASN A 234 26.09 7.26 14.63
CA ASN A 234 25.92 7.14 16.06
C ASN A 234 24.90 6.03 16.37
N VAL A 235 25.37 4.79 16.44
CA VAL A 235 24.54 3.64 16.78
C VAL A 235 24.31 3.61 18.29
N SER A 236 23.10 3.98 18.72
CA SER A 236 22.74 3.98 20.13
C SER A 236 21.24 3.79 20.34
N PHE A 237 20.87 3.31 21.52
CA PHE A 237 19.46 3.15 21.90
C PHE A 237 18.67 4.47 21.80
N PHE A 238 19.31 5.60 22.06
CA PHE A 238 18.67 6.93 21.94
C PHE A 238 18.23 7.27 20.51
N THR A 239 18.92 6.74 19.49
CA THR A 239 18.49 6.94 18.09
C THR A 239 17.22 6.19 17.73
N LEU A 240 16.70 5.31 18.60
CA LEU A 240 15.43 4.60 18.42
C LEU A 240 14.21 5.39 18.97
N ILE A 241 14.42 6.56 19.59
CA ILE A 241 13.34 7.44 20.05
C ILE A 241 12.27 7.70 18.96
N PRO A 242 12.62 7.97 17.69
CA PRO A 242 11.61 8.17 16.64
C PRO A 242 10.68 6.97 16.45
N ILE A 243 11.18 5.74 16.61
CA ILE A 243 10.36 4.52 16.51
C ILE A 243 9.44 4.39 17.70
N ILE A 244 9.98 4.59 18.91
CA ILE A 244 9.19 4.55 20.15
C ILE A 244 8.06 5.59 20.07
N LEU A 245 8.35 6.77 19.51
CA LEU A 245 7.37 7.82 19.29
C LEU A 245 6.23 7.38 18.35
N ILE A 246 6.51 6.63 17.28
CA ILE A 246 5.44 6.09 16.41
C ILE A 246 4.47 5.23 17.23
N PHE A 247 5.00 4.34 18.08
CA PHE A 247 4.17 3.50 18.93
C PHE A 247 3.39 4.29 19.99
N ILE A 248 4.00 5.33 20.57
CA ILE A 248 3.30 6.23 21.49
C ILE A 248 2.16 6.96 20.78
N CYS A 249 2.42 7.55 19.60
CA CYS A 249 1.40 8.22 18.80
C CYS A 249 0.26 7.28 18.39
N ALA A 250 0.58 6.03 18.03
CA ALA A 250 -0.39 4.99 17.75
C ALA A 250 -1.25 4.66 18.98
N PHE A 251 -0.64 4.49 20.16
CA PHE A 251 -1.36 4.29 21.42
C PHE A 251 -2.29 5.47 21.74
N LEU A 252 -1.85 6.69 21.45
CA LEU A 252 -2.64 7.93 21.59
C LEU A 252 -3.66 8.13 20.45
N LYS A 253 -3.77 7.20 19.49
CA LYS A 253 -4.68 7.26 18.33
C LYS A 253 -4.50 8.54 17.49
N MET A 254 -3.27 9.05 17.40
CA MET A 254 -2.95 10.19 16.56
C MET A 254 -2.99 9.81 15.08
N GLY A 255 -3.51 10.69 14.23
CA GLY A 255 -3.52 10.47 12.78
C GLY A 255 -2.10 10.36 12.17
N ALA A 256 -2.00 9.82 10.96
CA ALA A 256 -0.72 9.54 10.31
C ALA A 256 0.12 10.81 10.07
N ILE A 257 -0.46 11.86 9.48
CA ILE A 257 0.23 13.14 9.18
C ILE A 257 0.85 13.79 10.43
N PRO A 258 0.09 14.06 11.52
CA PRO A 258 0.68 14.67 12.71
C PRO A 258 1.74 13.78 13.37
N THR A 259 1.54 12.45 13.34
CA THR A 259 2.55 11.48 13.80
C THR A 259 3.85 11.61 13.02
N MET A 260 3.78 11.66 11.68
CA MET A 260 4.95 11.81 10.81
C MET A 260 5.65 13.14 10.98
N LEU A 261 4.91 14.25 11.09
CA LEU A 261 5.49 15.58 11.34
C LEU A 261 6.26 15.61 12.67
N LEU A 262 5.66 15.10 13.75
CA LEU A 262 6.34 15.01 15.04
C LEU A 262 7.59 14.13 14.94
N ASN A 263 7.50 13.04 14.19
CA ASN A 263 8.62 12.14 13.97
C ASN A 263 9.78 12.80 13.22
N VAL A 264 9.48 13.56 12.16
CA VAL A 264 10.44 14.35 11.39
C VAL A 264 11.10 15.39 12.29
N LEU A 265 10.34 16.09 13.14
CA LEU A 265 10.86 17.07 14.09
C LEU A 265 11.86 16.45 15.07
N ILE A 266 11.48 15.35 15.72
CA ILE A 266 12.34 14.65 16.69
C ILE A 266 13.57 14.04 16.00
N SER A 267 13.42 13.44 14.83
CA SER A 267 14.53 12.86 14.06
C SER A 267 15.51 13.94 13.60
N THR A 268 15.00 15.10 13.17
CA THR A 268 15.83 16.25 12.81
C THR A 268 16.62 16.77 14.01
N ALA A 269 15.98 16.86 15.18
CA ALA A 269 16.66 17.25 16.41
C ALA A 269 17.78 16.26 16.79
N LEU A 270 17.50 14.95 16.75
CA LEU A 270 18.49 13.91 17.01
C LEU A 270 19.65 13.94 16.02
N MET A 271 19.36 14.13 14.73
CA MET A 271 20.37 14.27 13.68
C MET A 271 21.34 15.43 13.98
N VAL A 272 20.82 16.59 14.40
CA VAL A 272 21.65 17.77 14.74
C VAL A 272 22.50 17.53 15.99
N VAL A 273 21.95 16.85 16.99
CA VAL A 273 22.67 16.47 18.23
C VAL A 273 23.78 15.46 17.92
N ASN A 274 23.49 14.43 17.12
CA ASN A 274 24.42 13.34 16.85
C ASN A 274 25.55 13.71 15.89
N SER A 275 25.28 14.59 14.91
CA SER A 275 26.25 14.92 13.85
C SER A 275 27.14 16.13 14.16
N GLY A 276 26.97 16.77 15.33
CA GLY A 276 27.73 17.96 15.72
C GLY A 276 27.42 19.19 14.85
N ARG A 277 26.40 19.99 15.23
CA ARG A 277 26.00 21.26 14.58
C ARG A 277 26.04 21.23 13.04
N LEU A 278 25.17 20.42 12.45
CA LEU A 278 24.87 20.53 11.02
C LEU A 278 24.38 21.95 10.70
N SER A 279 24.84 22.50 9.58
CA SER A 279 24.29 23.78 9.09
C SER A 279 22.82 23.61 8.72
N MET A 280 22.01 24.65 8.94
CA MET A 280 20.60 24.65 8.54
C MET A 280 20.42 24.35 7.05
N LYS A 281 21.39 24.75 6.22
CA LYS A 281 21.42 24.40 4.80
C LYS A 281 21.52 22.89 4.58
N LYS A 282 22.43 22.21 5.27
CA LYS A 282 22.60 20.75 5.14
C LYS A 282 21.37 19.99 5.65
N VAL A 283 20.74 20.47 6.73
CA VAL A 283 19.45 19.93 7.20
C VAL A 283 18.39 20.05 6.12
N SER A 284 18.25 21.24 5.52
CA SER A 284 17.31 21.49 4.42
C SER A 284 17.60 20.61 3.20
N ASP A 285 18.86 20.47 2.79
CA ASP A 285 19.26 19.59 1.69
C ASP A 285 18.88 18.12 1.97
N ILE A 286 19.05 17.61 3.20
CA ILE A 286 18.65 16.24 3.57
C ILE A 286 17.13 16.06 3.49
N ILE A 287 16.36 17.07 3.91
CA ILE A 287 14.89 17.05 3.87
C ILE A 287 14.39 17.07 2.43
N ILE A 288 14.96 17.92 1.57
CA ILE A 288 14.49 18.10 0.18
C ILE A 288 15.03 17.00 -0.73
N LYS A 289 16.35 16.84 -0.79
CA LYS A 289 17.04 15.97 -1.76
C LYS A 289 17.25 14.54 -1.26
N GLY A 290 17.14 14.33 0.05
CA GLY A 290 17.39 13.04 0.67
C GLY A 290 18.76 12.95 1.33
N TYR A 291 18.99 11.84 2.05
CA TYR A 291 20.29 11.56 2.64
C TYR A 291 21.17 10.85 1.62
N VAL A 292 22.46 11.18 1.61
CA VAL A 292 23.47 10.50 0.79
C VAL A 292 24.57 10.01 1.73
N ALA A 293 24.74 8.69 1.77
CA ALA A 293 25.71 8.02 2.62
C ALA A 293 27.09 7.98 1.95
N HIS A 294 28.13 8.20 2.76
CA HIS A 294 29.54 8.15 2.35
C HIS A 294 30.33 7.35 3.37
N THR A 295 30.11 6.04 3.40
CA THR A 295 30.68 5.12 4.40
C THR A 295 31.95 4.43 3.93
N GLY A 296 32.28 4.55 2.64
CA GLY A 296 33.38 3.81 2.00
C GLY A 296 32.98 2.40 1.55
N ASN A 297 31.78 1.93 1.92
CA ASN A 297 31.19 0.70 1.43
C ASN A 297 30.04 1.02 0.47
N LYS A 298 30.21 0.67 -0.82
CA LYS A 298 29.22 0.96 -1.87
C LYS A 298 27.84 0.35 -1.60
N GLU A 299 27.79 -0.83 -0.98
CA GLU A 299 26.53 -1.50 -0.66
C GLU A 299 25.78 -0.74 0.43
N VAL A 300 26.47 -0.37 1.52
CA VAL A 300 25.90 0.46 2.60
C VAL A 300 25.48 1.83 2.07
N ASP A 301 26.29 2.42 1.19
CA ASP A 301 25.97 3.71 0.59
C ASP A 301 24.71 3.64 -0.26
N LEU A 302 24.51 2.57 -1.04
CA LEU A 302 23.31 2.37 -1.85
C LEU A 302 22.07 2.07 -1.01
N LEU A 303 22.23 1.36 0.12
CA LEU A 303 21.13 1.06 1.04
C LEU A 303 20.67 2.32 1.79
N LEU A 304 21.60 3.18 2.19
CA LEU A 304 21.32 4.33 3.04
C LEU A 304 21.20 5.66 2.28
N SER A 305 21.49 5.72 0.98
CA SER A 305 21.28 6.94 0.18
C SER A 305 19.83 7.01 -0.34
N ARG A 306 18.90 7.45 0.52
CA ARG A 306 17.45 7.43 0.24
C ARG A 306 16.70 8.60 0.90
N GLY A 307 15.41 8.70 0.56
CA GLY A 307 14.48 9.65 1.13
C GLY A 307 14.57 11.03 0.50
N GLY A 308 13.99 12.02 1.18
CA GLY A 308 13.78 13.37 0.70
C GLY A 308 12.49 13.55 -0.08
N ILE A 309 12.00 14.80 -0.14
CA ILE A 309 10.81 15.19 -0.91
C ILE A 309 10.99 14.82 -2.38
N ASP A 310 12.13 15.14 -2.98
CA ASP A 310 12.41 14.93 -4.41
C ASP A 310 12.25 13.46 -4.81
N SER A 311 12.67 12.53 -3.94
CA SER A 311 12.56 11.09 -4.17
C SER A 311 11.11 10.61 -4.29
N MET A 312 10.16 11.36 -3.73
CA MET A 312 8.74 11.02 -3.69
C MET A 312 7.92 11.76 -4.75
N MET A 313 8.48 12.79 -5.41
CA MET A 313 7.73 13.62 -6.37
C MET A 313 7.25 12.85 -7.60
N SER A 314 8.03 11.86 -8.08
CA SER A 314 7.59 10.96 -9.16
C SER A 314 6.35 10.14 -8.76
N THR A 315 6.33 9.67 -7.51
CA THR A 315 5.19 8.95 -6.93
C THR A 315 3.98 9.86 -6.76
N VAL A 316 4.19 11.07 -6.23
CA VAL A 316 3.13 12.07 -6.06
C VAL A 316 2.50 12.44 -7.40
N ALA A 317 3.31 12.68 -8.44
CA ALA A 317 2.81 12.96 -9.79
C ALA A 317 1.94 11.82 -10.30
N LEU A 318 2.39 10.57 -10.09
CA LEU A 318 1.59 9.41 -10.48
C LEU A 318 0.28 9.32 -9.71
N ILE A 319 0.29 9.52 -8.39
CA ILE A 319 -0.92 9.53 -7.56
C ILE A 319 -1.92 10.56 -8.11
N VAL A 320 -1.48 11.79 -8.36
CA VAL A 320 -2.33 12.86 -8.90
C VAL A 320 -2.96 12.46 -10.23
N LEU A 321 -2.17 11.91 -11.16
CA LEU A 321 -2.66 11.49 -12.48
C LEU A 321 -3.62 10.31 -12.40
N THR A 322 -3.29 9.29 -11.62
CA THR A 322 -4.12 8.12 -11.38
C THR A 322 -5.45 8.51 -10.73
N LEU A 323 -5.43 9.41 -9.75
CA LEU A 323 -6.63 9.95 -9.11
C LEU A 323 -7.48 10.80 -10.05
N ALA A 324 -6.86 11.61 -10.90
CA ALA A 324 -7.57 12.39 -11.89
C ALA A 324 -8.28 11.49 -12.92
N LEU A 325 -7.59 10.46 -13.42
CA LEU A 325 -8.19 9.43 -14.29
C LEU A 325 -9.34 8.71 -13.56
N GLY A 326 -9.09 8.22 -12.35
CA GLY A 326 -10.08 7.59 -11.50
C GLY A 326 -11.31 8.44 -11.25
N GLY A 327 -11.10 9.72 -10.96
CA GLY A 327 -12.11 10.74 -10.80
C GLY A 327 -13.00 10.85 -12.03
N LEU A 328 -12.41 10.97 -13.23
CA LEU A 328 -13.15 10.97 -14.49
C LEU A 328 -13.96 9.68 -14.71
N LEU A 329 -13.35 8.52 -14.50
CA LEU A 329 -14.01 7.21 -14.68
C LEU A 329 -15.22 7.04 -13.75
N VAL A 330 -15.12 7.54 -12.52
CA VAL A 330 -16.19 7.50 -11.53
C VAL A 330 -17.24 8.58 -11.79
N HIS A 331 -16.81 9.80 -12.08
CA HIS A 331 -17.69 10.96 -12.28
C HIS A 331 -18.59 10.76 -13.51
N PHE A 332 -18.07 10.16 -14.58
CA PHE A 332 -18.87 9.80 -15.77
C PHE A 332 -19.65 8.48 -15.62
N GLY A 333 -19.57 7.80 -14.47
CA GLY A 333 -20.32 6.58 -14.21
C GLY A 333 -19.87 5.36 -15.02
N LEU A 334 -18.68 5.39 -15.63
CA LEU A 334 -18.15 4.29 -16.44
C LEU A 334 -18.02 2.99 -15.63
N VAL A 335 -17.48 3.12 -14.41
CA VAL A 335 -17.29 1.98 -13.50
C VAL A 335 -18.64 1.43 -13.00
N ALA A 336 -19.54 2.31 -12.53
CA ALA A 336 -20.84 1.91 -12.00
C ALA A 336 -21.74 1.23 -13.06
N THR A 337 -21.73 1.75 -14.29
CA THR A 337 -22.54 1.23 -15.40
C THR A 337 -22.19 -0.23 -15.76
N VAL A 338 -20.95 -0.65 -15.53
CA VAL A 338 -20.52 -2.05 -15.74
C VAL A 338 -20.84 -2.91 -14.52
N MET A 339 -20.75 -2.36 -13.31
CA MET A 339 -20.89 -3.10 -12.05
C MET A 339 -22.34 -3.39 -11.65
N GLU A 340 -23.25 -2.42 -11.76
CA GLU A 340 -24.65 -2.57 -11.30
C GLU A 340 -25.42 -3.68 -12.03
N PRO A 341 -25.35 -3.81 -13.38
CA PRO A 341 -26.05 -4.87 -14.09
C PRO A 341 -25.49 -6.27 -13.77
N LEU A 342 -24.19 -6.34 -13.46
CA LEU A 342 -23.55 -7.58 -13.03
C LEU A 342 -24.10 -8.00 -11.66
N ALA A 343 -24.20 -7.07 -10.70
CA ALA A 343 -24.71 -7.33 -9.36
C ALA A 343 -26.13 -7.93 -9.37
N ASN A 344 -27.03 -7.37 -10.19
CA ASN A 344 -28.44 -7.76 -10.22
C ASN A 344 -28.72 -9.17 -10.79
N LYS A 345 -27.77 -9.79 -11.49
CA LYS A 345 -27.93 -11.13 -12.10
C LYS A 345 -27.43 -12.28 -11.20
N LEU A 346 -26.97 -11.98 -9.98
CA LEU A 346 -26.27 -12.94 -9.13
C LEU A 346 -27.25 -13.63 -8.19
N ASN A 347 -27.29 -14.96 -8.27
CA ASN A 347 -28.30 -15.79 -7.60
C ASN A 347 -27.73 -16.74 -6.54
N SER A 348 -26.41 -16.72 -6.28
CA SER A 348 -25.76 -17.62 -5.32
C SER A 348 -24.63 -16.89 -4.58
N PRO A 349 -24.34 -17.22 -3.31
CA PRO A 349 -23.26 -16.60 -2.55
C PRO A 349 -21.90 -16.62 -3.25
N LEU A 350 -21.53 -17.74 -3.90
CA LEU A 350 -20.29 -17.85 -4.66
C LEU A 350 -20.22 -16.81 -5.79
N LYS A 351 -21.25 -16.74 -6.64
CA LYS A 351 -21.33 -15.74 -7.73
C LYS A 351 -21.27 -14.31 -7.19
N LEU A 352 -21.90 -14.06 -6.05
CA LEU A 352 -21.95 -12.73 -5.45
C LEU A 352 -20.60 -12.28 -4.89
N VAL A 353 -19.95 -13.13 -4.07
CA VAL A 353 -18.62 -12.89 -3.53
C VAL A 353 -17.57 -12.79 -4.65
N SER A 354 -17.62 -13.69 -5.63
CA SER A 354 -16.68 -13.67 -6.77
C SER A 354 -16.82 -12.40 -7.59
N ALA A 355 -18.05 -11.95 -7.87
CA ALA A 355 -18.28 -10.72 -8.63
C ALA A 355 -17.85 -9.47 -7.85
N ALA A 356 -18.10 -9.42 -6.54
CA ALA A 356 -17.67 -8.32 -5.69
C ALA A 356 -16.14 -8.27 -5.56
N LEU A 357 -15.46 -9.41 -5.37
CA LEU A 357 -13.99 -9.48 -5.40
C LEU A 357 -13.43 -9.02 -6.75
N ALA A 358 -13.98 -9.55 -7.86
CA ALA A 358 -13.56 -9.17 -9.21
C ALA A 358 -13.79 -7.67 -9.46
N ALA A 359 -14.86 -7.09 -8.92
CA ALA A 359 -15.11 -5.66 -9.00
C ALA A 359 -14.08 -4.86 -8.19
N CYS A 360 -13.74 -5.26 -6.97
CA CYS A 360 -12.71 -4.58 -6.18
C CYS A 360 -11.33 -4.64 -6.86
N ILE A 361 -10.95 -5.83 -7.34
CA ILE A 361 -9.71 -6.04 -8.11
C ILE A 361 -9.74 -5.20 -9.40
N GLY A 362 -10.87 -5.23 -10.11
CA GLY A 362 -11.09 -4.44 -11.32
C GLY A 362 -10.89 -2.97 -11.04
N VAL A 363 -11.57 -2.40 -10.05
CA VAL A 363 -11.41 -0.97 -9.69
C VAL A 363 -9.95 -0.66 -9.34
N ASN A 364 -9.25 -1.52 -8.60
CA ASN A 364 -7.81 -1.34 -8.37
C ASN A 364 -7.00 -1.29 -9.69
N LEU A 365 -7.29 -2.16 -10.64
CA LEU A 365 -6.61 -2.17 -11.95
C LEU A 365 -6.98 -0.97 -12.82
N PHE A 366 -8.23 -0.50 -12.82
CA PHE A 366 -8.65 0.64 -13.65
C PHE A 366 -8.27 1.99 -13.03
N VAL A 367 -8.44 2.10 -11.71
CA VAL A 367 -8.41 3.36 -10.97
C VAL A 367 -7.12 3.50 -10.16
N GLY A 368 -6.47 2.40 -9.75
CA GLY A 368 -5.22 2.46 -8.99
C GLY A 368 -5.33 3.06 -7.58
N GLU A 369 -6.55 3.28 -7.07
CA GLU A 369 -6.81 3.95 -5.80
C GLU A 369 -7.58 3.03 -4.84
N GLN A 370 -7.06 2.88 -3.62
CA GLN A 370 -7.55 1.90 -2.65
C GLN A 370 -8.93 2.26 -2.10
N PHE A 371 -9.21 3.53 -1.78
CA PHE A 371 -10.49 3.92 -1.17
C PHE A 371 -11.66 3.76 -2.15
N LEU A 372 -11.47 4.11 -3.41
CA LEU A 372 -12.45 3.91 -4.48
C LEU A 372 -12.69 2.43 -4.77
N SER A 373 -11.66 1.59 -4.63
CA SER A 373 -11.79 0.13 -4.75
C SER A 373 -12.63 -0.51 -3.64
N ILE A 374 -12.85 0.20 -2.53
CA ILE A 374 -13.75 -0.20 -1.43
C ILE A 374 -15.14 0.42 -1.65
N ILE A 375 -15.20 1.73 -1.90
CA ILE A 375 -16.45 2.50 -1.94
C ILE A 375 -17.35 2.06 -3.10
N LEU A 376 -16.81 1.91 -4.32
CA LEU A 376 -17.64 1.63 -5.50
C LEU A 376 -18.24 0.22 -5.45
N PRO A 377 -17.47 -0.85 -5.21
CA PRO A 377 -18.05 -2.18 -5.07
C PRO A 377 -18.93 -2.28 -3.83
N GLY A 378 -18.55 -1.64 -2.72
CA GLY A 378 -19.38 -1.63 -1.52
C GLY A 378 -20.77 -1.07 -1.80
N ARG A 379 -20.87 0.10 -2.45
CA ARG A 379 -22.17 0.68 -2.83
C ARG A 379 -22.92 -0.16 -3.86
N ALA A 380 -22.24 -0.68 -4.88
CA ALA A 380 -22.89 -1.42 -5.96
C ALA A 380 -23.46 -2.77 -5.50
N PHE A 381 -22.81 -3.45 -4.55
CA PHE A 381 -23.18 -4.80 -4.14
C PHE A 381 -23.95 -4.86 -2.82
N LYS A 382 -24.00 -3.80 -2.01
CA LYS A 382 -24.66 -3.77 -0.68
C LYS A 382 -26.08 -4.31 -0.69
N GLN A 383 -26.95 -3.72 -1.52
CA GLN A 383 -28.35 -4.14 -1.59
C GLN A 383 -28.49 -5.59 -2.08
N THR A 384 -27.64 -6.02 -3.01
CA THR A 384 -27.66 -7.39 -3.53
C THR A 384 -27.22 -8.41 -2.47
N PHE A 385 -26.23 -8.10 -1.62
CA PHE A 385 -25.84 -8.95 -0.49
C PHE A 385 -26.99 -9.11 0.50
N GLN A 386 -27.62 -8.00 0.89
CA GLN A 386 -28.78 -7.99 1.80
C GLN A 386 -29.98 -8.77 1.24
N ASN A 387 -30.35 -8.52 -0.02
CA ASN A 387 -31.46 -9.22 -0.68
C ASN A 387 -31.23 -10.74 -0.82
N ARG A 388 -30.00 -11.22 -0.61
CA ARG A 388 -29.62 -12.63 -0.66
C ARG A 388 -29.30 -13.21 0.73
N GLY A 389 -29.61 -12.49 1.80
CA GLY A 389 -29.42 -12.92 3.19
C GLY A 389 -27.95 -13.05 3.62
N LEU A 390 -27.02 -12.38 2.93
CA LEU A 390 -25.62 -12.30 3.35
C LEU A 390 -25.42 -11.06 4.20
N SER A 391 -24.66 -11.21 5.29
CA SER A 391 -24.43 -10.09 6.19
C SER A 391 -23.62 -8.98 5.52
N ALA A 392 -23.85 -7.76 5.97
CA ALA A 392 -23.01 -6.62 5.61
C ALA A 392 -21.53 -6.85 5.96
N GLY A 393 -21.24 -7.60 7.02
CA GLY A 393 -19.88 -7.99 7.40
C GLY A 393 -19.21 -8.89 6.35
N ALA A 394 -19.97 -9.78 5.70
CA ALA A 394 -19.45 -10.61 4.61
C ALA A 394 -19.04 -9.76 3.40
N LEU A 395 -19.84 -8.73 3.05
CA LEU A 395 -19.45 -7.75 2.04
C LEU A 395 -18.20 -6.99 2.49
N GLY A 396 -18.16 -6.48 3.73
CA GLY A 396 -17.02 -5.72 4.23
C GLY A 396 -15.72 -6.51 4.12
N ARG A 397 -15.75 -7.81 4.44
CA ARG A 397 -14.58 -8.69 4.26
C ARG A 397 -14.16 -8.80 2.79
N VAL A 398 -15.12 -8.90 1.87
CA VAL A 398 -14.81 -8.92 0.43
C VAL A 398 -14.17 -7.61 -0.03
N LEU A 399 -14.63 -6.47 0.47
CA LEU A 399 -14.03 -5.17 0.17
C LEU A 399 -12.59 -5.08 0.67
N GLU A 400 -12.31 -5.61 1.87
CA GLU A 400 -10.95 -5.68 2.40
C GLU A 400 -10.07 -6.70 1.67
N ASP A 401 -10.62 -7.86 1.29
CA ASP A 401 -9.89 -8.93 0.62
C ASP A 401 -9.61 -8.66 -0.86
N GLY A 402 -10.42 -7.85 -1.54
CA GLY A 402 -10.24 -7.51 -2.95
C GLY A 402 -9.90 -6.05 -3.25
N GLY A 403 -10.27 -5.14 -2.34
CA GLY A 403 -10.05 -3.70 -2.48
C GLY A 403 -8.75 -3.27 -1.82
N THR A 404 -8.67 -3.42 -0.50
CA THR A 404 -7.53 -2.96 0.31
C THR A 404 -6.22 -3.64 -0.09
N VAL A 405 -6.17 -4.97 -0.07
CA VAL A 405 -4.90 -5.70 -0.21
C VAL A 405 -4.33 -5.65 -1.64
N ILE A 406 -5.19 -5.55 -2.66
CA ILE A 406 -4.80 -5.67 -4.08
C ILE A 406 -4.14 -4.40 -4.61
N ASN A 407 -4.40 -3.23 -4.02
CA ASN A 407 -3.82 -1.96 -4.48
C ASN A 407 -2.28 -2.00 -4.52
N TYR A 408 -1.67 -2.74 -3.58
CA TYR A 408 -0.22 -2.95 -3.48
C TYR A 408 0.36 -3.84 -4.58
N LEU A 409 -0.48 -4.50 -5.38
CA LEU A 409 -0.07 -5.35 -6.51
C LEU A 409 -0.24 -4.66 -7.86
N VAL A 410 -0.79 -3.44 -7.88
CA VAL A 410 -1.02 -2.68 -9.11
C VAL A 410 0.17 -1.76 -9.36
N PRO A 411 0.97 -1.95 -10.44
CA PRO A 411 2.19 -1.16 -10.66
C PRO A 411 1.98 0.34 -10.95
N TRP A 412 0.74 0.74 -11.19
CA TRP A 412 0.32 2.15 -11.33
C TRP A 412 -0.60 2.60 -10.19
N GLY A 413 -0.88 1.70 -9.24
CA GLY A 413 -1.65 2.01 -8.05
C GLY A 413 -0.80 2.70 -7.00
N VAL A 414 -1.44 3.49 -6.15
CA VAL A 414 -0.78 4.25 -5.07
C VAL A 414 0.09 3.33 -4.21
N GLY A 415 -0.46 2.19 -3.80
CA GLY A 415 0.22 1.16 -3.02
C GLY A 415 1.41 0.55 -3.74
N GLY A 416 1.21 0.04 -4.96
CA GLY A 416 2.27 -0.65 -5.69
C GLY A 416 3.47 0.23 -6.00
N VAL A 417 3.23 1.48 -6.39
CA VAL A 417 4.29 2.44 -6.73
C VAL A 417 5.06 2.86 -5.49
N PHE A 418 4.36 3.04 -4.38
CA PHE A 418 5.00 3.35 -3.11
C PHE A 418 6.03 2.30 -2.71
N ILE A 419 5.63 1.02 -2.71
CA ILE A 419 6.53 -0.08 -2.35
C ILE A 419 7.71 -0.11 -3.32
N ALA A 420 7.44 0.03 -4.62
CA ALA A 420 8.47 -0.03 -5.64
C ALA A 420 9.52 1.07 -5.46
N ASN A 421 9.10 2.30 -5.18
CA ASN A 421 10.01 3.43 -4.98
C ASN A 421 10.71 3.39 -3.62
N THR A 422 10.02 2.94 -2.57
CA THR A 422 10.59 2.89 -1.21
C THR A 422 11.63 1.80 -1.07
N LEU A 423 11.32 0.58 -1.52
CA LEU A 423 12.22 -0.58 -1.42
C LEU A 423 13.15 -0.70 -2.64
N GLY A 424 12.84 -0.03 -3.75
CA GLY A 424 13.62 -0.15 -5.00
C GLY A 424 13.38 -1.47 -5.74
N VAL A 425 12.21 -2.10 -5.54
CA VAL A 425 11.85 -3.38 -6.17
C VAL A 425 10.58 -3.22 -6.99
N PRO A 426 10.61 -3.43 -8.33
CA PRO A 426 9.42 -3.28 -9.17
C PRO A 426 8.22 -4.11 -8.66
N THR A 427 7.00 -3.57 -8.78
CA THR A 427 5.77 -4.21 -8.29
C THR A 427 5.60 -5.64 -8.79
N LEU A 428 5.83 -5.86 -10.09
CA LEU A 428 5.69 -7.20 -10.69
C LEU A 428 6.72 -8.20 -10.17
N ASN A 429 7.85 -7.75 -9.63
CA ASN A 429 8.88 -8.62 -9.09
C ASN A 429 8.50 -9.13 -7.70
N TYR A 430 8.01 -8.26 -6.80
CA TYR A 430 7.63 -8.69 -5.45
C TYR A 430 6.23 -9.30 -5.38
N LEU A 431 5.35 -9.02 -6.35
CA LEU A 431 3.97 -9.50 -6.40
C LEU A 431 3.83 -11.01 -6.15
N PRO A 432 4.65 -11.91 -6.73
CA PRO A 432 4.52 -13.36 -6.48
C PRO A 432 4.80 -13.76 -5.03
N PHE A 433 5.52 -12.93 -4.28
CA PHE A 433 5.96 -13.22 -2.92
C PHE A 433 5.09 -12.58 -1.84
N THR A 434 4.06 -11.80 -2.22
CA THR A 434 3.12 -11.23 -1.26
C THR A 434 2.04 -12.23 -0.86
N PHE A 435 2.46 -13.35 -0.25
CA PHE A 435 1.59 -14.50 -0.01
C PHE A 435 0.32 -14.15 0.78
N PHE A 436 0.42 -13.29 1.80
CA PHE A 436 -0.76 -12.86 2.56
C PHE A 436 -1.81 -12.19 1.68
N ILE A 437 -1.37 -11.26 0.82
CA ILE A 437 -2.23 -10.50 -0.09
C ILE A 437 -2.91 -11.44 -1.08
N LEU A 438 -2.14 -12.34 -1.70
CA LEU A 438 -2.64 -13.26 -2.72
C LEU A 438 -3.63 -14.29 -2.14
N LEU A 439 -3.42 -14.71 -0.88
CA LEU A 439 -4.27 -15.69 -0.22
C LEU A 439 -5.58 -15.11 0.31
N CYS A 440 -5.64 -13.82 0.65
CA CYS A 440 -6.87 -13.19 1.18
C CYS A 440 -8.10 -13.37 0.24
N PRO A 441 -8.06 -12.98 -1.05
CA PRO A 441 -9.17 -13.24 -1.98
C PRO A 441 -9.53 -14.74 -2.09
N VAL A 442 -8.52 -15.62 -2.05
CA VAL A 442 -8.72 -17.07 -2.12
C VAL A 442 -9.51 -17.57 -0.92
N PHE A 443 -9.17 -17.15 0.31
CA PHE A 443 -9.94 -17.51 1.49
C PHE A 443 -11.35 -16.91 1.50
N SER A 444 -11.53 -15.73 0.90
CA SER A 444 -12.88 -15.19 0.67
C SER A 444 -13.71 -16.04 -0.29
N LEU A 445 -13.12 -16.51 -1.39
CA LEU A 445 -13.79 -17.45 -2.30
C LEU A 445 -14.07 -18.80 -1.62
N LEU A 446 -13.12 -19.36 -0.88
CA LEU A 446 -13.30 -20.62 -0.15
C LEU A 446 -14.45 -20.53 0.86
N SER A 447 -14.59 -19.40 1.55
CA SER A 447 -15.71 -19.14 2.44
C SER A 447 -17.06 -19.15 1.70
N ALA A 448 -17.10 -18.58 0.48
CA ALA A 448 -18.29 -18.58 -0.35
C ALA A 448 -18.65 -19.96 -0.94
N ILE A 449 -17.65 -20.82 -1.19
CA ILE A 449 -17.83 -22.20 -1.68
C ILE A 449 -18.32 -23.11 -0.55
N THR A 450 -17.64 -23.06 0.60
CA THR A 450 -17.87 -23.99 1.71
C THR A 450 -19.00 -23.55 2.65
N GLY A 451 -19.35 -22.26 2.63
CA GLY A 451 -20.25 -21.65 3.60
C GLY A 451 -19.61 -21.38 4.97
N ILE A 452 -18.38 -21.83 5.21
CA ILE A 452 -17.69 -21.63 6.48
C ILE A 452 -17.17 -20.19 6.56
N GLY A 453 -17.43 -19.50 7.67
CA GLY A 453 -17.10 -18.08 7.87
C GLY A 453 -17.90 -17.11 6.99
N LEU A 454 -18.87 -17.61 6.21
CA LEU A 454 -19.80 -16.78 5.46
C LEU A 454 -20.93 -16.37 6.39
N GLN A 455 -20.84 -15.17 6.96
CA GLN A 455 -21.89 -14.62 7.80
C GLN A 455 -23.16 -14.38 6.98
N LYS A 456 -24.28 -14.86 7.53
CA LYS A 456 -25.63 -14.67 7.00
C LYS A 456 -26.44 -13.92 8.03
N ASP A 457 -27.31 -13.04 7.57
CA ASP A 457 -28.27 -12.39 8.46
C ASP A 457 -29.39 -13.39 8.79
N ALA A 458 -29.91 -13.34 10.01
CA ALA A 458 -31.13 -14.06 10.36
C ALA A 458 -32.28 -13.41 9.57
N ILE A 459 -32.88 -14.18 8.65
CA ILE A 459 -34.03 -13.74 7.85
C ILE A 459 -35.29 -13.74 8.73
#